data_AF-A0A7C1JIR3-F1
#
_entry.id   AF-A0A7C1JIR3-F1
#
_cell.length_a   1.000
_cell.length_b   1.000
_cell.length_c   1.000
_cell.angle_alpha   90.00
_cell.angle_beta   90.00
_cell.angle_gamma   90.00
#
_symmetry.space_group_name_H-M   'P 1'
#
loop_
_entity.id
_entity.type
_entity.pdbx_description
1 polymer ?
#
loop_
_entity_poly.entity_id
_entity_poly.type
_entity_poly.pdbx_seq_one_letter_code
_entity_poly.pdbx_strand_id
1 'polypeptide(L)'
;MPTRKNKNRRFTFSTKKSREASVKKHDTSPHASTNMMVDQPTATIRRRAASIPHLISRRDYFLQLEQQLSRLAYLWRSVDVDDPNEALIVEQYQRLLRQMVAEGFGGPLDIDAELPDDLMPDEYLKLHR
;
A
#
# COMPACT_ATOMS: atom_id res chain seq x y z
N MET A 1 33.38 11.76 -6.89
CA MET A 1 32.88 11.62 -8.27
C MET A 1 31.38 11.31 -8.20
N PRO A 2 30.46 12.29 -8.32
CA PRO A 2 29.03 12.01 -8.40
C PRO A 2 28.55 12.00 -9.87
N THR A 3 27.91 10.91 -10.28
CA THR A 3 27.34 10.73 -11.62
C THR A 3 25.94 11.38 -11.69
N ARG A 4 25.85 12.55 -12.31
CA ARG A 4 24.59 13.23 -12.63
C ARG A 4 23.76 12.38 -13.62
N LYS A 5 22.65 11.81 -13.17
CA LYS A 5 21.56 11.32 -14.05
C LYS A 5 20.94 12.55 -14.74
N ASN A 6 21.04 12.60 -16.07
CA ASN A 6 20.51 13.69 -16.90
C ASN A 6 19.29 13.19 -17.69
N LYS A 7 18.08 13.65 -17.33
CA LYS A 7 16.85 13.36 -18.06
C LYS A 7 16.10 14.67 -18.31
N ASN A 8 16.14 15.11 -19.58
CA ASN A 8 15.53 16.34 -20.02
C ASN A 8 13.99 16.25 -20.05
N ARG A 9 13.37 17.18 -19.33
CA ARG A 9 11.96 17.62 -19.27
C ARG A 9 11.18 17.62 -20.59
N ARG A 10 9.86 17.33 -20.48
CA ARG A 10 8.81 18.14 -21.13
C ARG A 10 7.50 18.10 -20.34
N PHE A 11 7.15 19.25 -19.74
CA PHE A 11 5.87 19.51 -19.06
C PHE A 11 4.85 20.06 -20.06
N THR A 12 3.61 19.59 -20.03
CA THR A 12 2.44 20.34 -20.55
C THR A 12 1.26 20.18 -19.60
N PHE A 13 0.83 21.29 -19.00
CA PHE A 13 -0.40 21.42 -18.21
C PHE A 13 -1.64 21.28 -19.10
N SER A 14 -2.73 20.71 -18.57
CA SER A 14 -4.08 21.02 -19.07
C SER A 14 -5.14 20.89 -17.98
N THR A 15 -5.79 22.02 -17.71
CA THR A 15 -6.89 22.27 -16.78
C THR A 15 -8.26 21.99 -17.41
N LYS A 16 -9.28 21.65 -16.59
CA LYS A 16 -10.73 22.05 -16.62
C LYS A 16 -11.57 20.93 -15.99
N LYS A 17 -12.23 21.08 -14.84
CA LYS A 17 -13.45 21.85 -14.50
C LYS A 17 -14.64 21.55 -15.43
N SER A 18 -15.61 20.80 -14.91
CA SER A 18 -17.03 20.88 -15.31
C SER A 18 -17.93 20.48 -14.14
N ARG A 19 -19.04 21.19 -14.06
CA ARG A 19 -20.00 21.32 -12.95
C ARG A 19 -21.38 20.92 -13.48
N GLU A 20 -22.28 20.62 -12.53
CA GLU A 20 -23.76 20.75 -12.61
C GLU A 20 -24.61 19.78 -13.44
N ALA A 21 -25.62 19.23 -12.75
CA ALA A 21 -27.08 19.23 -13.06
C ALA A 21 -27.70 17.97 -12.42
N SER A 22 -28.95 17.89 -11.95
CA SER A 22 -30.05 18.83 -11.77
C SER A 22 -31.06 18.13 -10.84
N VAL A 23 -31.72 18.91 -10.00
CA VAL A 23 -32.88 18.54 -9.17
C VAL A 23 -34.10 18.23 -10.06
N LYS A 24 -34.91 17.23 -9.68
CA LYS A 24 -36.38 17.31 -9.80
C LYS A 24 -37.08 16.26 -8.92
N LYS A 25 -37.83 16.79 -7.95
CA LYS A 25 -38.83 16.14 -7.09
C LYS A 25 -40.00 15.68 -7.96
N HIS A 26 -40.70 14.60 -7.60
CA HIS A 26 -42.16 14.58 -7.64
C HIS A 26 -42.70 13.50 -6.69
N ASP A 27 -43.68 13.96 -5.92
CA ASP A 27 -44.56 13.29 -4.96
C ASP A 27 -45.44 12.21 -5.64
N THR A 28 -45.90 11.22 -4.87
CA THR A 28 -47.28 10.67 -4.84
C THR A 28 -47.25 9.19 -4.38
N SER A 29 -47.59 8.98 -3.11
CA SER A 29 -48.23 7.74 -2.60
C SER A 29 -49.74 7.90 -2.83
N PRO A 30 -50.62 6.87 -3.01
CA PRO A 30 -50.88 5.84 -1.99
C PRO A 30 -51.46 4.48 -2.51
N HIS A 31 -51.82 3.63 -1.53
CA HIS A 31 -52.76 2.48 -1.54
C HIS A 31 -52.19 1.06 -1.35
N ALA A 32 -52.20 0.66 -0.07
CA ALA A 32 -53.02 -0.41 0.51
C ALA A 32 -53.11 -1.79 -0.19
N SER A 33 -52.72 -2.81 0.59
CA SER A 33 -53.51 -4.00 0.95
C SER A 33 -53.00 -5.38 0.53
N THR A 34 -52.95 -6.23 1.58
CA THR A 34 -53.35 -7.65 1.61
C THR A 34 -52.31 -8.73 1.31
N ASN A 35 -51.95 -9.42 2.41
CA ASN A 35 -51.65 -10.84 2.60
C ASN A 35 -51.07 -11.63 1.41
N MET A 36 -49.95 -12.31 1.63
CA MET A 36 -49.94 -13.78 1.68
C MET A 36 -48.81 -14.27 2.58
N MET A 37 -49.23 -15.08 3.55
CA MET A 37 -48.45 -16.01 4.35
C MET A 37 -47.52 -16.83 3.44
N VAL A 38 -46.21 -16.74 3.65
CA VAL A 38 -45.25 -17.74 3.14
C VAL A 38 -44.44 -18.24 4.33
N ASP A 39 -44.67 -19.51 4.59
CA ASP A 39 -43.98 -20.38 5.51
C ASP A 39 -42.45 -20.36 5.32
N GLN A 40 -41.75 -20.43 6.44
CA GLN A 40 -40.36 -20.85 6.71
C GLN A 40 -39.62 -21.64 5.59
N PRO A 41 -38.26 -21.64 5.51
CA PRO A 41 -37.37 -21.81 6.66
C PRO A 41 -36.02 -21.07 6.65
N THR A 42 -35.52 -20.87 7.87
CA THR A 42 -34.13 -20.73 8.32
C THR A 42 -33.07 -21.10 7.27
N ALA A 43 -32.68 -20.12 6.45
CA ALA A 43 -31.45 -20.22 5.66
C ALA A 43 -30.28 -20.10 6.64
N THR A 44 -29.83 -21.28 7.09
CA THR A 44 -28.59 -21.51 7.84
C THR A 44 -27.53 -20.54 7.36
N ILE A 45 -27.13 -19.65 8.27
CA ILE A 45 -25.92 -18.85 8.21
C ILE A 45 -24.80 -19.83 7.88
N ARG A 46 -24.43 -19.90 6.60
CA ARG A 46 -23.14 -20.44 6.18
C ARG A 46 -22.13 -19.48 6.81
N ARG A 47 -21.73 -19.80 8.05
CA ARG A 47 -20.45 -19.39 8.59
C ARG A 47 -19.44 -19.91 7.58
N ARG A 48 -19.10 -19.09 6.57
CA ARG A 48 -17.81 -19.22 5.90
C ARG A 48 -16.83 -19.29 7.06
N ALA A 49 -16.20 -20.46 7.20
CA ALA A 49 -15.14 -20.67 8.15
C ALA A 49 -14.30 -19.40 8.14
N ALA A 50 -14.25 -18.71 9.27
CA ALA A 50 -13.26 -17.68 9.47
C ALA A 50 -11.94 -18.37 9.15
N SER A 51 -11.37 -18.02 8.00
CA SER A 51 -10.05 -18.47 7.59
C SER A 51 -9.18 -18.17 8.79
N ILE A 52 -8.74 -19.19 9.51
CA ILE A 52 -7.80 -19.05 10.62
C ILE A 52 -6.72 -18.14 10.07
N PRO A 53 -6.55 -16.88 10.55
CA PRO A 53 -5.47 -16.05 10.07
C PRO A 53 -4.23 -16.88 10.38
N HIS A 54 -3.61 -17.41 9.33
CA HIS A 54 -2.44 -18.25 9.47
C HIS A 54 -1.50 -17.42 10.32
N LEU A 55 -1.13 -17.95 11.49
CA LEU A 55 -0.09 -17.36 12.30
C LEU A 55 1.16 -17.45 11.43
N ILE A 56 1.38 -16.42 10.61
CA ILE A 56 2.53 -16.34 9.73
C ILE A 56 3.73 -16.50 10.65
N SER A 57 4.59 -17.48 10.39
CA SER A 57 5.79 -17.67 11.19
C SER A 57 6.55 -16.35 11.20
N ARG A 58 7.19 -16.01 12.32
CA ARG A 58 7.98 -14.78 12.42
C ARG A 58 9.00 -14.65 11.28
N ARG A 59 9.53 -15.78 10.81
CA ARG A 59 10.38 -15.87 9.62
C ARG A 59 9.63 -15.48 8.33
N ASP A 60 8.46 -16.07 8.08
CA ASP A 60 7.63 -15.76 6.90
C ASP A 60 7.14 -14.31 6.92
N TYR A 61 6.93 -13.75 8.12
CA TYR A 61 6.59 -12.35 8.30
C TYR A 61 7.73 -11.44 7.82
N PHE A 62 8.96 -11.67 8.30
CA PHE A 62 10.11 -10.90 7.83
C PHE A 62 10.38 -11.09 6.33
N LEU A 63 10.18 -12.31 5.79
CA LEU A 63 10.30 -12.56 4.35
C LEU A 63 9.31 -11.73 3.52
N GLN A 64 8.07 -11.57 4.00
CA GLN A 64 7.08 -10.73 3.32
C GLN A 64 7.47 -9.25 3.35
N LEU A 65 7.99 -8.77 4.48
CA LEU A 65 8.45 -7.39 4.60
C LEU A 65 9.70 -7.14 3.74
N GLU A 66 10.62 -8.09 3.69
CA GLU A 66 11.79 -8.03 2.82
C GLU A 66 11.41 -7.96 1.34
N GLN A 67 10.43 -8.76 0.89
CA GLN A 67 9.90 -8.65 -0.48
C GLN A 67 9.29 -7.26 -0.75
N GLN A 68 8.66 -6.63 0.25
CA GLN A 68 8.17 -5.25 0.12
C GLN A 68 9.33 -4.25 0.03
N LEU A 69 10.40 -4.42 0.81
CA LEU A 69 11.62 -3.62 0.70
C LEU A 69 12.25 -3.76 -0.69
N SER A 70 12.39 -4.99 -1.23
CA SER A 70 12.88 -5.22 -2.59
C SER A 70 12.03 -4.50 -3.64
N ARG A 71 10.70 -4.53 -3.47
CA ARG A 71 9.79 -3.82 -4.38
C ARG A 71 9.96 -2.31 -4.29
N LEU A 72 10.08 -1.76 -3.09
CA LEU A 72 10.32 -0.33 -2.89
C LEU A 72 11.67 0.10 -3.45
N ALA A 73 12.73 -0.68 -3.22
CA ALA A 73 14.05 -0.45 -3.79
C ALA A 73 14.02 -0.49 -5.33
N TYR A 74 13.31 -1.46 -5.91
CA TYR A 74 13.09 -1.55 -7.36
C TYR A 74 12.34 -0.31 -7.90
N LEU A 75 11.28 0.13 -7.22
CA LEU A 75 10.55 1.34 -7.60
C LEU A 75 11.44 2.58 -7.52
N TRP A 76 12.21 2.73 -6.44
CA TRP A 76 13.17 3.83 -6.30
C TRP A 76 14.18 3.86 -7.45
N ARG A 77 14.73 2.69 -7.84
CA ARG A 77 15.64 2.58 -9.01
C ARG A 77 14.97 2.95 -10.33
N SER A 78 13.66 2.77 -10.43
CA SER A 78 12.87 3.00 -11.65
C SER A 78 12.36 4.43 -11.79
N VAL A 79 12.26 5.15 -10.67
CA VAL A 79 11.73 6.53 -10.60
C VAL A 79 12.82 7.55 -10.98
N ASP A 80 12.40 8.70 -11.51
CA ASP A 80 13.30 9.78 -11.90
C ASP A 80 13.75 10.62 -10.69
N VAL A 81 14.95 11.23 -10.77
CA VAL A 81 15.67 11.92 -9.66
C VAL A 81 14.99 13.21 -9.18
N ASP A 82 13.91 13.65 -9.83
CA ASP A 82 13.11 14.82 -9.47
C ASP A 82 11.64 14.46 -9.27
N ASP A 83 11.32 13.17 -9.24
CA ASP A 83 9.96 12.72 -9.04
C ASP A 83 9.61 12.84 -7.54
N PRO A 84 8.51 13.52 -7.18
CA PRO A 84 8.10 13.66 -5.79
C PRO A 84 7.82 12.31 -5.12
N ASN A 85 7.60 11.24 -5.88
CA ASN A 85 7.43 9.89 -5.37
C ASN A 85 8.75 9.28 -4.88
N GLU A 86 9.92 9.77 -5.30
CA GLU A 86 11.21 9.26 -4.81
C GLU A 86 11.29 9.38 -3.29
N ALA A 87 11.05 10.59 -2.76
CA ALA A 87 11.06 10.85 -1.33
C ALA A 87 10.02 10.00 -0.57
N LEU A 88 8.83 9.81 -1.16
CA LEU A 88 7.78 8.97 -0.57
C LEU A 88 8.18 7.49 -0.52
N ILE A 89 8.82 6.97 -1.58
CA ILE A 89 9.30 5.58 -1.63
C ILE A 89 10.39 5.36 -0.58
N VAL A 90 11.35 6.30 -0.49
CA VAL A 90 12.44 6.23 0.50
C VAL A 90 11.88 6.31 1.93
N GLU A 91 10.96 7.24 2.20
CA GLU A 91 10.33 7.35 3.52
C GLU A 91 9.59 6.06 3.89
N GLN A 92 8.83 5.50 2.95
CA GLN A 92 8.09 4.25 3.16
C GLN A 92 9.05 3.08 3.41
N TYR A 93 10.14 3.00 2.65
CA TYR A 93 11.20 2.01 2.85
C TYR A 93 11.82 2.13 4.25
N GLN A 94 12.27 3.33 4.63
CA GLN A 94 12.90 3.57 5.93
C GLN A 94 11.94 3.30 7.09
N ARG A 95 10.65 3.60 6.93
CA ARG A 95 9.62 3.28 7.94
C ARG A 95 9.47 1.78 8.10
N LEU A 96 9.39 1.04 7.00
CA LEU A 96 9.24 -0.41 7.01
C LEU A 96 10.47 -1.11 7.63
N LEU A 97 11.67 -0.69 7.24
CA LEU A 97 12.92 -1.24 7.76
C LEU A 97 13.11 -0.93 9.25
N ARG A 98 12.81 0.30 9.70
CA ARG A 98 12.82 0.63 11.13
C ARG A 98 11.84 -0.22 11.93
N GLN A 99 10.66 -0.49 11.39
CA GLN A 99 9.71 -1.40 12.01
C GLN A 99 10.28 -2.81 12.11
N MET A 100 10.85 -3.36 11.02
CA MET A 100 11.50 -4.68 11.04
C MET A 100 12.57 -4.78 12.13
N VAL A 101 13.47 -3.80 12.20
CA VAL A 101 14.55 -3.75 13.19
C VAL A 101 13.98 -3.66 14.61
N ALA A 102 12.97 -2.82 14.84
CA ALA A 102 12.29 -2.70 16.13
C ALA A 102 11.59 -4.01 16.56
N GLU A 103 11.06 -4.77 15.59
CA GLU A 103 10.48 -6.09 15.82
C GLU A 103 11.55 -7.19 16.00
N GLY A 104 12.84 -6.85 15.98
CA GLY A 104 13.96 -7.75 16.24
C GLY A 104 14.54 -8.42 15.00
N PHE A 105 14.34 -7.84 13.81
CA PHE A 105 15.10 -8.22 12.63
C PHE A 105 16.57 -7.81 12.79
N GLY A 106 17.49 -8.74 12.55
CA GLY A 106 18.94 -8.48 12.59
C GLY A 106 19.72 -9.32 11.58
N GLY A 107 19.04 -9.78 10.53
CA GLY A 107 19.69 -10.43 9.40
C GLY A 107 20.14 -9.40 8.35
N PRO A 108 21.11 -9.75 7.49
CA PRO A 108 21.40 -8.95 6.32
C PRO A 108 20.18 -8.94 5.39
N LEU A 109 19.94 -7.81 4.74
CA LEU A 109 18.98 -7.68 3.64
C LEU A 109 19.55 -8.30 2.36
N ASP A 110 18.67 -8.75 1.47
CA ASP A 110 19.05 -9.09 0.10
C ASP A 110 19.59 -7.86 -0.66
N ILE A 111 20.55 -8.08 -1.56
CA ILE A 111 21.19 -7.06 -2.41
C ILE A 111 20.13 -6.28 -3.20
N ASP A 112 19.08 -6.98 -3.65
CA ASP A 112 17.99 -6.35 -4.39
C ASP A 112 17.11 -5.47 -3.49
N ALA A 113 17.09 -5.72 -2.18
CA ALA A 113 16.40 -4.93 -1.17
C ALA A 113 17.26 -3.80 -0.59
N GLU A 114 18.57 -3.80 -0.81
CA GLU A 114 19.47 -2.77 -0.29
C GLU A 114 19.36 -1.44 -1.05
N LEU A 115 19.31 -0.35 -0.29
CA LEU A 115 19.46 1.02 -0.77
C LEU A 115 20.89 1.52 -0.49
N PRO A 116 21.34 2.60 -1.15
CA PRO A 116 22.61 3.25 -0.82
C PRO A 116 22.67 3.66 0.65
N ASP A 117 23.86 3.59 1.26
CA ASP A 117 24.09 3.93 2.68
C ASP A 117 23.53 5.29 3.09
N ASP A 118 23.54 6.29 2.20
CA ASP A 118 22.96 7.62 2.45
C ASP A 118 21.44 7.62 2.69
N LEU A 119 20.75 6.59 2.19
CA LEU A 119 19.29 6.42 2.30
C LEU A 119 18.91 5.33 3.31
N MET A 120 19.88 4.61 3.86
CA MET A 120 19.67 3.58 4.86
C MET A 120 19.40 4.21 6.24
N PRO A 121 18.46 3.68 7.03
CA PRO A 121 18.22 4.17 8.38
C PRO A 121 19.41 3.88 9.30
N ASP A 122 19.76 4.85 10.14
CA ASP A 122 20.88 4.77 11.09
C ASP A 122 20.82 3.53 11.99
N GLU A 123 19.61 3.09 12.36
CA GLU A 123 19.39 1.94 13.22
C GLU A 123 19.90 0.64 12.58
N TYR A 124 19.70 0.47 11.28
CA TYR A 124 20.20 -0.68 10.54
C TYR A 124 21.72 -0.59 10.35
N LEU A 125 22.23 0.59 9.99
CA LEU A 125 23.66 0.81 9.82
C LEU A 125 24.44 0.51 11.10
N LYS A 126 23.92 0.89 12.27
CA LYS A 126 24.54 0.59 13.58
C LYS A 126 24.61 -0.91 13.90
N LEU A 127 23.72 -1.72 13.32
CA LEU A 127 23.67 -3.15 13.59
C LEU A 127 24.65 -3.95 12.71
N HIS A 128 24.94 -3.45 11.52
CA HIS A 128 25.72 -4.16 10.49
C HIS A 128 27.06 -3.50 10.13
N ARG A 129 27.44 -2.41 10.81
CA ARG A 129 28.71 -1.69 10.61
C ARG A 129 29.50 -1.56 11.91
#